data_AF-A0A3D0K345-F1
#
_entry.id   AF-A0A3D0K345-F1
#
_cell.length_a   1.000
_cell.length_b   1.000
_cell.length_c   1.000
_cell.angle_alpha   90.00
_cell.angle_beta   90.00
_cell.angle_gamma   90.00
#
_symmetry.space_group_name_H-M   'P 1'
#
loop_
_entity.id
_entity.type
_entity.pdbx_description
1 polymer ?
#
loop_
_entity_poly.entity_id
_entity_poly.type
_entity_poly.pdbx_seq_one_letter_code
_entity_poly.pdbx_strand_id
1 'polypeptide(L)' 'MSSLIPIVIEKEGRGERAYDIFSRLLKDRIVFCSGGVSDGMANLIVAQLLFLANEDPEADITLY' A
#
# COMPACT_ATOMS: atom_id res chain seq x y z
N MET A 1 17.49 -0.86 12.81
CA MET A 1 16.48 -0.80 13.88
C MET A 1 15.16 -1.23 13.26
N SER A 2 14.43 -2.18 13.84
CA SER A 2 13.07 -2.49 13.39
C SER A 2 12.15 -1.35 13.84
N SER A 3 11.76 -0.49 12.91
CA SER A 3 10.69 0.48 13.15
C SER A 3 9.38 -0.29 13.18
N LEU A 4 8.74 -0.36 14.35
CA LEU A 4 7.39 -0.88 14.49
C LEU A 4 6.46 -0.09 13.57
N ILE A 5 5.90 -0.77 12.57
CA ILE A 5 4.89 -0.17 11.68
C ILE A 5 3.57 -0.12 12.46
N PRO A 6 2.94 1.05 12.60
CA PRO A 6 1.65 1.15 13.29
C PRO A 6 0.57 0.31 12.62
N ILE A 7 -0.29 -0.27 13.45
CA ILE A 7 -1.49 -0.99 13.01
C ILE A 7 -2.70 -0.08 13.16
N VAL A 8 -3.56 -0.09 12.15
CA VAL A 8 -4.86 0.59 12.13
C VAL A 8 -5.99 -0.43 12.06
N ILE A 9 -7.10 -0.12 12.72
CA ILE A 9 -8.30 -0.95 12.75
C ILE A 9 -9.38 -0.25 11.91
N GLU A 10 -9.82 -0.89 10.83
CA GLU A 10 -10.90 -0.41 9.97
C GLU A 10 -12.17 -1.23 10.22
N LYS A 11 -13.32 -0.56 10.30
CA LYS A 11 -14.62 -1.23 10.39
C LYS A 11 -15.09 -1.59 8.98
N GLU A 12 -15.24 -2.88 8.71
CA GLU A 12 -15.68 -3.39 7.42
C GLU A 12 -16.95 -4.24 7.62
N GLY A 13 -18.10 -3.67 7.22
CA GLY A 13 -19.41 -4.28 7.44
C GLY A 13 -19.77 -4.44 8.92
N ARG A 14 -19.93 -5.68 9.39
CA ARG A 14 -20.21 -6.02 10.81
C ARG A 14 -18.95 -6.37 11.62
N GLY A 15 -17.77 -6.32 11.01
CA GLY A 15 -16.51 -6.73 11.62
C GLY A 15 -15.46 -5.62 11.67
N GLU A 16 -14.33 -5.94 12.30
CA GLU A 16 -13.13 -5.11 12.34
C GLU A 16 -12.00 -5.85 11.64
N ARG A 17 -11.21 -5.13 10.84
CA ARG A 17 -10.02 -5.66 10.18
C ARG A 17 -8.81 -4.81 10.51
N ALA A 18 -7.74 -5.47 10.93
CA ALA A 18 -6.47 -4.81 11.25
C ALA A 18 -5.56 -4.81 10.00
N TYR A 19 -4.95 -3.66 9.74
CA TYR A 19 -3.96 -3.47 8.68
C TYR A 19 -2.74 -2.76 9.26
N ASP A 20 -1.55 -3.03 8.75
CA ASP A 20 -0.49 -2.04 8.91
C ASP A 20 -0.82 -0.77 8.10
N ILE A 21 -0.27 0.37 8.51
CA ILE A 21 -0.63 1.65 7.90
C ILE A 21 -0.37 1.70 6.39
N PHE A 22 0.67 1.03 5.88
CA PHE A 22 0.96 1.02 4.44
C PHE A 22 -0.05 0.18 3.68
N SER A 23 -0.39 -1.00 4.19
CA SER A 23 -1.45 -1.83 3.60
C SER A 23 -2.80 -1.12 3.58
N ARG A 24 -3.11 -0.33 4.62
CA ARG A 24 -4.34 0.48 4.62
C ARG A 24 -4.29 1.57 3.56
N LEU A 25 -3.17 2.28 3.41
CA LEU A 25 -3.04 3.35 2.40
C LEU A 25 -3.01 2.80 0.96
N LEU A 26 -2.50 1.59 0.76
CA LEU A 26 -2.55 0.92 -0.55
C LEU A 26 -4.00 0.68 -1.01
N LYS A 27 -4.92 0.40 -0.08
CA LYS A 27 -6.37 0.29 -0.38
C LYS A 27 -6.97 1.61 -0.89
N ASP A 28 -6.40 2.75 -0.50
CA ASP A 28 -6.74 4.07 -1.04
C ASP A 28 -5.89 4.43 -2.28
N ARG A 29 -5.22 3.45 -2.88
CA ARG A 29 -4.37 3.57 -4.09
C ARG A 29 -3.16 4.49 -3.88
N ILE A 30 -2.62 4.52 -2.67
CA ILE A 30 -1.42 5.27 -2.32
C ILE A 30 -0.22 4.32 -2.23
N VAL A 31 0.82 4.63 -3.02
CA VAL A 31 2.09 3.88 -3.06
C VAL A 31 3.22 4.80 -2.58
N PHE A 32 4.13 4.26 -1.77
CA PHE A 32 5.29 5.00 -1.26
C PHE A 32 6.57 4.54 -1.96
N CYS A 33 7.31 5.49 -2.52
CA CYS A 33 8.65 5.33 -3.07
C CYS A 33 9.64 6.13 -2.22
N SER A 34 10.05 5.54 -1.10
CA SER A 34 10.93 6.20 -0.13
C SER A 34 12.34 5.61 -0.10
N GLY A 35 13.35 6.48 0.08
CA GLY A 35 14.74 6.08 0.19
C GLY A 35 15.46 5.89 -1.16
N GLY A 36 16.57 5.16 -1.14
CA GLY A 36 17.35 4.87 -2.34
C GLY A 36 16.67 3.82 -3.21
N VAL A 37 16.66 4.05 -4.53
CA VAL A 37 16.14 3.06 -5.49
C VAL A 37 17.05 1.84 -5.49
N SER A 38 16.47 0.69 -5.19
CA SER A 38 17.11 -0.62 -5.23
C SER A 38 16.18 -1.63 -5.89
N ASP A 39 16.73 -2.72 -6.42
CA ASP A 39 15.96 -3.74 -7.13
C ASP A 39 14.79 -4.30 -6.30
N GLY A 40 15.02 -4.51 -5.00
CA GLY A 40 13.96 -4.97 -4.09
C GLY A 40 12.82 -3.97 -3.95
N MET A 41 13.13 -2.69 -3.79
CA MET A 41 12.13 -1.62 -3.71
C MET A 41 11.38 -1.47 -5.05
N ALA A 42 12.10 -1.46 -6.16
CA ALA A 42 11.53 -1.33 -7.49
C ALA A 42 10.54 -2.46 -7.78
N ASN A 43 10.91 -3.71 -7.46
CA ASN A 43 10.04 -4.87 -7.64
C ASN A 43 8.76 -4.78 -6.80
N LEU A 44 8.84 -4.29 -5.56
CA LEU A 44 7.66 -4.09 -4.71
C LEU A 44 6.72 -3.02 -5.29
N ILE A 45 7.27 -1.89 -5.74
CA ILE A 45 6.46 -0.82 -6.36
C ILE A 45 5.79 -1.33 -7.62
N VAL A 46 6.51 -2.02 -8.51
CA VAL A 46 5.93 -2.61 -9.74
C VAL A 46 4.79 -3.57 -9.40
N ALA A 47 4.97 -4.43 -8.40
CA ALA A 47 3.91 -5.34 -7.96
C ALA A 47 2.67 -4.59 -7.45
N GLN A 48 2.86 -3.52 -6.66
CA GLN A 48 1.76 -2.67 -6.16
C GLN A 48 1.03 -1.94 -7.30
N LEU A 49 1.76 -1.40 -8.28
CA LEU A 49 1.16 -0.74 -9.44
C LEU A 49 0.32 -1.71 -10.28
N LEU A 50 0.83 -2.90 -10.57
CA LEU A 50 0.11 -3.93 -11.31
C LEU A 50 -1.12 -4.43 -10.55
N PHE A 51 -1.00 -4.58 -9.23
CA PHE A 51 -2.12 -4.95 -8.36
C PHE A 51 -3.25 -3.91 -8.45
N LEU A 52 -2.94 -2.63 -8.26
CA LEU A 52 -3.92 -1.55 -8.29
C LEU A 52 -4.55 -1.35 -9.67
N ALA A 53 -3.76 -1.45 -10.74
CA ALA A 53 -4.25 -1.36 -12.12
C ALA A 53 -5.20 -2.50 -12.48
N ASN A 54 -5.03 -3.69 -11.88
CA ASN A 54 -5.94 -4.81 -12.08
C ASN A 54 -7.24 -4.69 -11.26
N GLU A 55 -7.21 -4.04 -10.09
CA GLU A 55 -8.44 -3.75 -9.33
C GLU A 55 -9.33 -2.71 -10.03
N ASP A 56 -8.72 -1.61 -10.48
CA ASP A 56 -9.41 -0.58 -11.25
C ASP A 56 -8.39 0.09 -12.20
N PRO A 57 -8.49 -0.16 -13.51
CA PRO A 57 -7.53 0.36 -14.49
C PRO A 57 -7.71 1.85 -14.81
N GLU A 58 -8.87 2.43 -14.52
CA GLU A 58 -9.19 3.83 -14.83
C GLU A 58 -8.96 4.76 -13.62
N ALA A 59 -8.91 4.20 -12.41
CA ALA A 59 -8.66 4.98 -11.20
C ALA A 59 -7.18 5.37 -11.06
N ASP A 60 -6.95 6.64 -10.68
CA ASP A 60 -5.62 7.17 -10.43
C ASP A 60 -4.88 6.42 -9.31
N ILE A 61 -3.54 6.40 -9.41
CA ILE A 61 -2.64 5.92 -8.37
C ILE A 61 -1.80 7.11 -7.89
N THR A 62 -1.75 7.32 -6.58
CA THR A 62 -0.94 8.39 -6.00
C THR A 62 0.39 7.83 -5.51
N LEU A 63 1.50 8.34 -6.06
CA LEU A 63 2.86 7.95 -5.69
C LEU A 63 3.53 9.07 -4.88
N TYR A 64 4.02 8.76 -3.68
CA TYR A 64 4.73 9.69 -2.78
C TYR A 64 6.15 9.26 -2.47
#